data_AF-A0A4Q5Z0U4-F1
#
_entry.id   AF-A0A4Q5Z0U4-F1
#
_cell.length_a   1.000
_cell.length_b   1.000
_cell.length_c   1.000
_cell.angle_alpha   90.00
_cell.angle_beta   90.00
_cell.angle_gamma   90.00
#
_symmetry.space_group_name_H-M   'P 1'
#
loop_
_entity.id
_entity.type
_entity.pdbx_description
1 polymer ?
#
loop_
_entity_poly.entity_id
_entity_poly.type
_entity_poly.pdbx_seq_one_letter_code
_entity_poly.pdbx_strand_id
1 'polypeptide(L)'
;MRTIFFYLTAIIFLLSCRTQKDGIRNYLEKTNDSTATNVVNIPDPLIQKNDLLSIKVYSLSAKPEVDAMYNLPEQTVAGSSSTSSTAGFLVDNEGNIEYPRLGTIHVEGLKKNEVAQIVKA
;
A
#
# COMPACT_ATOMS: atom_id res chain seq x y z
N MET A 1 -63.51 -32.64 19.13
CA MET A 1 -62.78 -31.65 19.94
C MET A 1 -61.27 -31.95 20.03
N ARG A 2 -60.84 -33.13 20.54
CA ARG A 2 -59.40 -33.47 20.71
C ARG A 2 -58.61 -33.60 19.39
N THR A 3 -59.20 -34.19 18.34
CA THR A 3 -58.53 -34.35 17.03
C THR A 3 -58.35 -33.03 16.30
N ILE A 4 -59.34 -32.14 16.37
CA ILE A 4 -59.27 -30.78 15.82
C ILE A 4 -58.17 -29.95 16.50
N PHE A 5 -58.00 -30.10 17.82
CA PHE A 5 -56.90 -29.44 18.54
C PHE A 5 -55.51 -29.93 18.10
N PHE A 6 -55.37 -31.23 17.83
CA PHE A 6 -54.14 -31.81 17.26
C PHE A 6 -53.83 -31.28 15.86
N TYR A 7 -54.82 -31.19 14.97
CA TYR A 7 -54.63 -30.62 13.62
C TYR A 7 -54.30 -29.12 13.66
N LEU A 8 -54.91 -28.37 14.58
CA LEU A 8 -54.63 -26.94 14.76
C LEU A 8 -53.19 -26.70 15.24
N THR A 9 -52.69 -27.57 16.14
CA THR A 9 -51.32 -27.46 16.67
C THR A 9 -50.29 -27.84 15.60
N ALA A 10 -50.57 -28.84 14.77
CA ALA A 10 -49.70 -29.24 13.66
C ALA A 10 -49.54 -28.14 12.59
N ILE A 11 -50.60 -27.39 12.30
CA ILE A 11 -50.58 -26.25 11.36
C ILE A 11 -49.70 -25.10 11.88
N ILE A 12 -49.66 -24.86 13.20
CA ILE A 12 -48.84 -23.82 13.82
C ILE A 12 -47.34 -24.13 13.69
N PHE A 13 -46.95 -25.41 13.79
CA PHE A 13 -45.55 -25.81 13.65
C PHE A 13 -45.01 -25.65 12.20
N LEU A 14 -45.87 -25.75 11.19
CA LEU A 14 -45.47 -25.58 9.79
C LEU A 14 -45.20 -24.11 9.40
N LEU A 15 -45.65 -23.14 10.19
CA LEU A 15 -45.40 -21.71 9.99
C LEU A 15 -44.03 -21.22 10.53
N SER A 16 -43.30 -22.08 11.26
CA SER A 16 -41.99 -21.74 11.85
C SER A 16 -40.82 -21.86 10.86
N CYS A 17 -41.04 -22.39 9.66
CA CYS A 17 -40.00 -22.50 8.64
C CYS A 17 -39.77 -21.14 7.95
N ARG A 18 -39.01 -20.25 8.60
CA ARG A 18 -38.56 -18.99 8.00
C ARG A 18 -37.15 -19.17 7.44
N THR A 19 -36.97 -18.80 6.17
CA THR A 19 -35.63 -18.69 5.57
C THR A 19 -34.92 -17.46 6.15
N GLN A 20 -33.65 -17.59 6.51
CA GLN A 20 -32.83 -16.49 7.01
C GLN A 20 -32.51 -15.54 5.84
N LYS A 21 -33.38 -14.56 5.61
CA LYS A 21 -33.10 -13.43 4.74
C LYS A 21 -32.40 -12.33 5.54
N ASP A 22 -31.25 -11.90 5.00
CA ASP A 22 -30.68 -10.57 5.16
C ASP A 22 -29.85 -10.27 6.42
N GLY A 23 -29.04 -11.22 6.89
CA GLY A 23 -27.99 -10.94 7.89
C GLY A 23 -26.55 -10.89 7.35
N ILE A 24 -26.26 -11.57 6.23
CA ILE A 24 -24.87 -11.88 5.80
C ILE A 24 -24.59 -11.48 4.34
N ARG A 25 -25.58 -10.94 3.60
CA ARG A 25 -25.42 -10.59 2.16
C ARG A 25 -25.19 -9.10 1.87
N ASN A 26 -25.10 -8.26 2.89
CA ASN A 26 -24.90 -6.81 2.72
C ASN A 26 -23.46 -6.38 2.33
N TYR A 27 -22.55 -7.32 2.05
CA TYR A 27 -21.23 -6.92 1.56
C TYR A 27 -21.19 -6.73 0.04
N LEU A 28 -22.14 -7.31 -0.73
CA LEU A 28 -22.05 -7.37 -2.20
C LEU A 28 -23.33 -6.99 -2.97
N GLU A 29 -24.44 -6.61 -2.33
CA GLU A 29 -25.68 -6.23 -3.04
C GLU A 29 -26.00 -4.73 -3.00
N LYS A 30 -24.96 -3.89 -3.01
CA LYS A 30 -25.13 -2.48 -3.38
C LYS A 30 -24.14 -2.06 -4.45
N THR A 31 -24.00 -2.88 -5.48
CA THR A 31 -23.47 -2.41 -6.77
C THR A 31 -24.60 -1.75 -7.53
N ASN A 32 -24.90 -0.50 -7.17
CA ASN A 32 -25.43 0.43 -8.17
C ASN A 32 -24.35 0.51 -9.25
N ASP A 33 -24.68 0.02 -10.44
CA ASP A 33 -23.99 0.20 -11.71
C ASP A 33 -22.61 0.90 -11.60
N SER A 34 -21.57 0.13 -11.26
CA SER A 34 -20.23 0.67 -10.97
C SER A 34 -19.39 0.92 -12.22
N THR A 35 -20.04 1.06 -13.39
CA THR A 35 -19.43 1.55 -14.63
C THR A 35 -19.10 3.05 -14.56
N ALA A 36 -19.35 3.71 -13.43
CA ALA A 36 -18.60 4.90 -13.06
C ALA A 36 -17.28 4.44 -12.44
N THR A 37 -16.23 4.40 -13.28
CA THR A 37 -14.83 4.54 -12.88
C THR A 37 -14.71 5.75 -11.95
N ASN A 38 -15.01 5.56 -10.66
CA ASN A 38 -14.48 6.39 -9.61
C ASN A 38 -12.99 6.08 -9.62
N VAL A 39 -12.26 6.78 -10.48
CA VAL A 39 -10.82 6.93 -10.36
C VAL A 39 -10.64 7.60 -9.01
N VAL A 40 -10.47 6.78 -7.97
CA VAL A 40 -10.05 7.25 -6.67
C VAL A 40 -8.70 7.89 -6.92
N ASN A 41 -8.68 9.21 -7.01
CA ASN A 41 -7.46 9.97 -7.18
C ASN A 41 -6.73 9.91 -5.84
N ILE A 42 -5.91 8.87 -5.66
CA ILE A 42 -5.08 8.71 -4.47
C ILE A 42 -3.97 9.76 -4.60
N PRO A 43 -3.90 10.75 -3.70
CA PRO A 43 -2.85 11.75 -3.76
C PRO A 43 -1.49 11.07 -3.58
N ASP A 44 -0.49 11.53 -4.33
CA ASP A 44 0.87 11.05 -4.16
C ASP A 44 1.35 11.31 -2.73
N PRO A 45 1.98 10.32 -2.06
CA PRO A 45 2.55 10.53 -0.74
C PRO A 45 3.67 11.57 -0.80
N LEU A 46 3.61 12.53 0.12
CA LEU A 46 4.68 13.50 0.34
C LEU A 46 5.71 12.90 1.29
N ILE A 47 6.98 13.21 1.05
CA ILE A 47 8.09 12.76 1.89
C ILE A 47 8.04 13.49 3.23
N GLN A 48 8.30 12.76 4.32
CA GLN A 48 8.28 13.26 5.68
C GLN A 48 9.65 13.04 6.37
N LYS A 49 9.84 13.73 7.49
CA LYS A 49 11.01 13.56 8.36
C LYS A 49 11.06 12.12 8.89
N ASN A 50 12.27 11.58 9.04
CA ASN A 50 12.54 10.18 9.40
C ASN A 50 12.11 9.14 8.36
N ASP A 51 11.70 9.54 7.15
CA ASP A 51 11.52 8.60 6.05
C ASP A 51 12.88 8.04 5.59
N LEU A 52 12.89 6.77 5.18
CA LEU A 52 14.04 6.14 4.55
C LEU A 52 13.81 6.03 3.04
N LEU A 53 14.51 6.85 2.27
CA LEU A 53 14.38 6.92 0.82
C LEU A 53 15.36 5.98 0.12
N SER A 54 14.85 5.12 -0.76
CA SER A 54 15.67 4.33 -1.67
C SER A 54 15.76 5.04 -3.01
N ILE A 55 16.95 5.51 -3.36
CA ILE A 55 17.22 6.18 -4.63
C ILE A 55 18.16 5.27 -5.43
N LYS A 56 17.74 4.90 -6.65
CA LYS A 56 18.53 4.10 -7.59
C LYS A 56 18.72 4.89 -8.89
N VAL A 57 19.97 5.20 -9.20
CA VAL A 57 20.41 5.89 -10.41
C VAL A 57 20.97 4.88 -11.39
N TYR A 58 20.55 4.99 -12.65
CA TYR A 58 21.03 4.19 -13.76
C TYR A 58 21.55 5.11 -14.85
N SER A 59 22.70 4.78 -15.45
CA SER A 59 23.24 5.52 -16.60
C SER A 59 23.22 4.67 -17.88
N LEU A 60 23.43 5.33 -19.02
CA LEU A 60 23.60 4.65 -20.32
C LEU A 60 24.99 4.03 -20.49
N SER A 61 25.87 4.16 -19.49
CA SER A 61 27.23 3.67 -19.58
C SER A 61 27.25 2.15 -19.48
N ALA A 62 28.04 1.49 -20.33
CA ALA A 62 28.25 0.04 -20.26
C ALA A 62 29.04 -0.42 -19.01
N LYS A 63 29.52 0.52 -18.19
CA LYS A 63 30.33 0.26 -16.99
C LYS A 63 29.47 0.45 -15.73
N PRO A 64 29.20 -0.61 -14.96
CA PRO A 64 28.36 -0.54 -13.75
C PRO A 64 29.01 0.28 -12.62
N GLU A 65 30.32 0.48 -12.66
CA GLU A 65 31.07 1.29 -11.69
C GLU A 65 30.60 2.75 -11.65
N VAL A 66 30.14 3.29 -12.79
CA VAL A 66 29.66 4.67 -12.90
C VAL A 66 28.39 4.86 -12.08
N ASP A 67 27.47 3.89 -12.16
CA ASP A 67 26.19 3.92 -11.44
C ASP A 67 26.39 3.63 -9.95
N ALA A 68 27.35 2.75 -9.61
CA ALA A 68 27.69 2.41 -8.25
C ALA A 68 28.20 3.60 -7.42
N MET A 69 28.73 4.67 -8.05
CA MET A 69 29.17 5.87 -7.33
C MET A 69 28.01 6.70 -6.74
N TYR A 70 26.80 6.52 -7.27
CA TYR A 70 25.61 7.29 -6.86
C TYR A 70 24.64 6.46 -5.99
N ASN A 71 24.78 5.13 -6.02
CA ASN A 71 23.90 4.22 -5.30
C ASN A 71 24.58 3.68 -4.04
N LEU A 72 23.82 3.48 -2.96
CA LEU A 72 24.37 2.81 -1.77
C LEU A 72 24.64 1.32 -2.06
N PRO A 73 25.69 0.74 -1.46
CA PRO A 73 25.93 -0.70 -1.54
C PRO A 73 24.80 -1.46 -0.86
N GLU A 74 24.08 -2.27 -1.65
CA GLU A 74 23.04 -3.17 -1.15
C GLU A 74 23.74 -4.33 -0.42
N GLN A 75 23.74 -4.30 0.91
CA GLN A 75 24.34 -5.36 1.73
C GLN A 75 23.51 -6.64 1.60
N THR A 76 23.93 -7.52 0.70
CA THR A 76 23.39 -8.87 0.60
C THR A 76 24.19 -9.77 1.53
N VAL A 77 23.66 -10.05 2.72
CA VAL A 77 24.27 -11.02 3.64
C VAL A 77 24.05 -12.42 3.08
N ALA A 78 25.04 -12.94 2.36
CA ALA A 78 25.02 -14.31 1.88
C ALA A 78 24.96 -15.29 3.07
N GLY A 79 23.83 -15.98 3.23
CA GLY A 79 23.63 -17.03 4.25
C GLY A 79 22.69 -16.68 5.40
N SER A 80 22.14 -15.47 5.47
CA SER A 80 21.10 -15.11 6.45
C SER A 80 19.80 -14.75 5.72
N SER A 81 18.79 -15.61 5.83
CA SER A 81 17.48 -15.47 5.19
C SER A 81 16.58 -14.38 5.81
N SER A 82 17.10 -13.42 6.58
CA SER A 82 16.22 -12.54 7.36
C SER A 82 16.66 -11.09 7.58
N THR A 83 17.77 -10.59 7.05
CA THR A 83 18.08 -9.15 7.24
C THR A 83 18.98 -8.60 6.13
N SER A 84 18.39 -8.32 4.97
CA SER A 84 18.92 -7.28 4.09
C SER A 84 18.79 -5.96 4.84
N SER A 85 19.89 -5.41 5.35
CA SER A 85 19.87 -4.05 5.88
C SER A 85 19.48 -3.12 4.73
N THR A 86 18.27 -2.56 4.79
CA THR A 86 17.74 -1.65 3.78
C THR A 86 18.66 -0.44 3.70
N ALA A 87 19.52 -0.39 2.69
CA ALA A 87 20.34 0.77 2.42
C ALA A 87 19.45 1.87 1.84
N GLY A 88 19.45 3.04 2.47
CA GLY A 88 18.66 4.19 2.04
C GLY A 88 19.12 5.48 2.68
N PHE A 89 18.62 6.59 2.17
CA PHE A 89 18.87 7.93 2.66
C PHE A 89 17.82 8.29 3.71
N LEU A 90 18.26 8.55 4.94
CA LEU A 90 17.37 8.97 6.02
C LEU A 90 17.11 10.47 5.91
N VAL A 91 15.83 10.86 5.92
CA VAL A 91 15.42 12.28 5.99
C VAL A 91 15.61 12.77 7.42
N ASP A 92 16.50 13.75 7.59
CA ASP A 92 16.81 14.32 8.90
C ASP A 92 15.66 15.15 9.49
N ASN A 93 15.87 15.70 10.69
CA ASN A 93 14.87 16.50 11.40
C ASN A 93 14.63 17.87 10.73
N GLU A 94 15.55 18.31 9.88
CA GLU A 94 15.48 19.53 9.10
C GLU A 94 14.85 19.27 7.71
N GLY A 95 14.48 18.03 7.40
CA GLY A 95 13.83 17.64 6.16
C GLY A 95 14.80 17.40 4.99
N ASN A 96 16.09 17.19 5.26
CA ASN A 96 17.13 17.00 4.25
C ASN A 96 17.66 15.56 4.18
N ILE A 97 18.30 15.24 3.06
CA ILE A 97 19.12 14.02 2.91
C ILE A 97 20.52 14.38 2.43
N GLU A 98 21.51 13.58 2.86
CA GLU A 98 22.88 13.66 2.37
C GLU A 98 23.07 12.73 1.18
N TYR A 99 23.13 13.28 -0.03
CA TYR A 99 23.25 12.51 -1.27
C TYR A 99 24.68 12.58 -1.85
N PRO A 100 25.25 11.47 -2.37
CA PRO A 100 26.58 11.50 -2.96
C PRO A 100 26.66 12.54 -4.08
N ARG A 101 27.71 13.36 -4.06
CA ARG A 101 28.02 14.41 -5.06
C ARG A 101 27.12 15.65 -5.02
N LEU A 102 25.84 15.50 -4.70
CA LEU A 102 24.91 16.63 -4.54
C LEU A 102 24.97 17.25 -3.14
N GLY A 103 25.45 16.51 -2.15
CA GLY A 103 25.50 16.95 -0.75
C GLY A 103 24.11 16.97 -0.13
N THR A 104 23.90 17.92 0.78
CA THR A 104 22.63 18.12 1.48
C THR A 104 21.55 18.66 0.53
N ILE A 105 20.45 17.92 0.38
CA ILE A 105 19.28 18.36 -0.39
C ILE A 105 18.01 18.28 0.46
N HIS A 106 17.17 19.31 0.39
CA HIS A 106 15.90 19.36 1.09
C HIS A 106 14.82 18.56 0.33
N VAL A 107 14.18 17.61 0.99
CA VAL A 107 13.21 16.68 0.37
C VAL A 107 11.87 16.60 1.08
N GLU A 108 11.75 17.16 2.29
CA GLU A 108 10.47 17.23 3.01
C GLU A 108 9.39 17.93 2.17
N GLY A 109 8.19 17.35 2.15
CA GLY A 109 7.05 17.91 1.42
C GLY A 109 7.10 17.72 -0.09
N LEU A 110 8.19 17.16 -0.63
CA LEU A 110 8.29 16.83 -2.06
C LEU A 110 7.66 15.46 -2.35
N LYS A 111 7.19 15.32 -3.58
CA LYS A 111 6.82 14.03 -4.16
C LYS A 111 8.06 13.29 -4.64
N LYS A 112 7.97 11.96 -4.72
CA LYS A 112 9.03 11.10 -5.26
C LYS A 112 9.53 11.54 -6.64
N ASN A 113 8.62 12.01 -7.50
CA ASN A 113 8.94 12.47 -8.85
C ASN A 113 9.74 13.78 -8.84
N GLU A 114 9.47 14.68 -7.89
CA GLU A 114 10.16 15.96 -7.76
C GLU A 114 11.59 15.74 -7.26
N VAL A 115 11.77 14.86 -6.27
CA VAL A 115 13.11 14.44 -5.81
C VAL A 115 13.89 13.78 -6.94
N ALA A 116 13.26 12.90 -7.73
CA ALA A 116 13.91 12.28 -8.89
C ALA A 116 14.37 13.32 -9.92
N GLN A 117 13.61 14.40 -10.10
CA GLN A 117 13.99 15.50 -10.99
C GLN A 117 15.19 16.30 -10.47
N ILE A 118 15.27 16.52 -9.14
CA ILE A 118 16.42 17.17 -8.50
C ILE A 118 17.68 16.31 -8.66
N VAL A 119 17.59 14.99 -8.44
CA VAL A 119 18.74 14.08 -8.54
C VAL A 119 19.23 13.92 -9.99
N LYS A 120 18.36 14.13 -10.97
CA LYS A 120 18.70 14.04 -12.40
C LYS A 120 19.36 15.31 -12.96
N ALA A 121 19.18 16.46 -12.30
CA ALA A 121 19.68 17.76 -12.74
C ALA A 121 21.22 17.83 -12.68
#